data_AF-A0A147B9E5-F1
#
_entry.id   AF-A0A147B9E5-F1
#
_cell.length_a   1.000
_cell.length_b   1.000
_cell.length_c   1.000
_cell.angle_alpha   90.00
_cell.angle_beta   90.00
_cell.angle_gamma   90.00
#
_symmetry.space_group_name_H-M   'P 1'
#
loop_
_entity.id
_entity.type
_entity.pdbx_description
1 polymer ?
#
loop_
_entity_poly.entity_id
_entity_poly.type
_entity_poly.pdbx_seq_one_letter_code
_entity_poly.pdbx_strand_id
1 'polypeptide(L)'
;FIDGLSIGAAFSESLLAGASISLAVVCEEFPHELGDFAVLLSAGMSMRQAVGYNFLSALTCFLGLGVGILVGDLTQGAPHIFALAAGMFLYISLVAMLGELNEALEAAQPRGPTGCIKVLLLQNVGIIVGLALLFVLARYSEHINLGSVAAPFTTPQARQASPA
;
A
#
# COMPACT_ATOMS: atom_id res chain seq x y z
N PHE A 1 7.04 -3.63 5.52
CA PHE A 1 7.00 -5.11 5.74
C PHE A 1 5.66 -5.71 5.30
N ILE A 2 4.52 -5.19 5.79
CA ILE A 2 3.20 -5.73 5.47
C ILE A 2 2.88 -5.61 3.97
N ASP A 3 3.28 -4.53 3.33
CA ASP A 3 3.10 -4.31 1.88
C ASP A 3 3.82 -5.41 1.09
N GLY A 4 5.06 -5.70 1.48
CA GLY A 4 5.82 -6.82 0.94
C GLY A 4 5.13 -8.16 1.14
N LEU A 5 4.59 -8.41 2.33
CA LEU A 5 3.83 -9.63 2.64
C LEU A 5 2.61 -9.79 1.73
N SER A 6 1.85 -8.72 1.51
CA SER A 6 0.70 -8.68 0.60
C SER A 6 1.10 -8.89 -0.85
N ILE A 7 2.19 -8.24 -1.30
CA ILE A 7 2.74 -8.44 -2.64
C ILE A 7 3.16 -9.92 -2.84
N GLY A 8 3.82 -10.52 -1.85
CA GLY A 8 4.28 -11.90 -1.91
C GLY A 8 3.13 -12.90 -1.97
N ALA A 9 2.10 -12.70 -1.14
CA ALA A 9 0.88 -13.50 -1.19
C ALA A 9 0.17 -13.35 -2.55
N ALA A 10 0.09 -12.15 -3.10
CA ALA A 10 -0.51 -11.90 -4.40
C ALA A 10 0.23 -12.59 -5.57
N PHE A 11 1.58 -12.56 -5.54
CA PHE A 11 2.39 -13.28 -6.53
C PHE A 11 2.26 -14.81 -6.41
N SER A 12 1.95 -15.33 -5.22
CA SER A 12 1.66 -16.76 -5.05
C SER A 12 0.35 -17.19 -5.71
N GLU A 13 -0.61 -16.27 -5.87
CA GLU A 13 -1.88 -16.54 -6.57
C GLU A 13 -1.75 -16.38 -8.09
N SER A 14 -1.22 -15.24 -8.55
CA SER A 14 -0.93 -15.02 -9.97
C SER A 14 0.05 -13.88 -10.21
N LEU A 15 0.78 -13.92 -11.33
CA LEU A 15 1.70 -12.85 -11.72
C LEU A 15 1.00 -11.49 -11.87
N LEU A 16 -0.24 -11.52 -12.35
CA LEU A 16 -1.04 -10.32 -12.61
C LEU A 16 -1.60 -9.71 -11.32
N ALA A 17 -2.07 -10.54 -10.39
CA ALA A 17 -2.48 -10.07 -9.06
C ALA A 17 -1.28 -9.46 -8.32
N GLY A 18 -0.12 -10.13 -8.33
CA GLY A 18 1.12 -9.62 -7.77
C GLY A 18 1.57 -8.30 -8.37
N ALA A 19 1.55 -8.17 -9.70
CA ALA A 19 1.88 -6.93 -10.39
C ALA A 19 0.90 -5.79 -10.06
N SER A 20 -0.40 -6.08 -9.99
CA SER A 20 -1.43 -5.10 -9.66
C SER A 20 -1.26 -4.58 -8.22
N ILE A 21 -1.06 -5.47 -7.24
CA ILE A 21 -0.87 -5.09 -5.84
C ILE A 21 0.45 -4.35 -5.66
N SER A 22 1.52 -4.77 -6.34
CA SER A 22 2.80 -4.03 -6.31
C SER A 22 2.66 -2.60 -6.81
N LEU A 23 1.92 -2.40 -7.91
CA LEU A 23 1.69 -1.06 -8.44
C LEU A 23 0.84 -0.21 -7.48
N ALA A 24 -0.18 -0.80 -6.86
CA ALA A 24 -1.00 -0.12 -5.86
C ALA A 24 -0.15 0.33 -4.66
N VAL A 25 0.67 -0.58 -4.11
CA VAL A 25 1.60 -0.30 -3.01
C VAL A 25 2.59 0.81 -3.37
N VAL A 26 3.19 0.78 -4.57
CA VAL A 26 4.12 1.84 -4.99
C VAL A 26 3.42 3.22 -5.03
N CYS A 27 2.16 3.27 -5.47
CA CYS A 27 1.40 4.50 -5.54
C CYS A 27 1.07 5.10 -4.16
N GLU A 28 0.85 4.27 -3.13
CA GLU A 28 0.55 4.73 -1.77
C GLU A 28 1.81 4.98 -0.92
N GLU A 29 2.86 4.17 -1.10
CA GLU A 29 4.11 4.28 -0.35
C GLU A 29 4.98 5.45 -0.84
N PHE A 30 4.96 5.79 -2.13
CA PHE A 30 5.75 6.91 -2.64
C PHE A 30 5.49 8.25 -1.92
N PRO A 31 4.22 8.71 -1.77
CA PRO A 31 3.95 9.91 -0.98
C PRO A 31 4.21 9.72 0.51
N HIS A 32 4.00 8.52 1.06
CA HIS A 32 4.27 8.21 2.48
C HIS A 32 5.75 8.37 2.82
N GLU A 33 6.63 7.71 2.06
CA GLU A 33 8.08 7.75 2.26
C GLU A 33 8.66 9.17 2.05
N LEU A 34 8.10 9.95 1.12
CA LEU A 34 8.44 11.37 0.98
C LEU A 34 8.05 12.20 2.21
N GLY A 35 6.91 11.88 2.83
CA GLY A 35 6.46 12.44 4.10
C GLY A 35 7.40 12.10 5.24
N ASP A 36 7.71 10.82 5.42
CA ASP A 36 8.66 10.34 6.43
C ASP A 36 10.02 11.02 6.28
N PHE A 37 10.51 11.13 5.05
CA PHE A 37 11.73 11.85 4.75
C PHE A 37 11.66 13.33 5.18
N ALA A 38 10.54 14.02 4.95
CA ALA A 38 10.33 15.40 5.37
C ALA A 38 10.25 15.56 6.91
N VAL A 39 9.64 14.59 7.60
CA VAL A 39 9.58 14.54 9.07
C VAL A 39 10.98 14.34 9.64
N LEU A 40 11.78 13.40 9.11
CA LEU A 40 13.16 13.15 9.57
C LEU A 40 14.06 14.38 9.39
N LEU A 41 13.91 15.11 8.27
CA LEU A 41 14.59 16.39 8.08
C LEU A 41 14.16 17.45 9.10
N SER A 42 12.86 17.53 9.38
CA SER A 42 12.29 18.48 10.34
C SER A 42 12.70 18.17 11.79
N ALA A 43 12.99 16.89 12.09
CA ALA A 43 13.57 16.44 13.35
C ALA A 43 15.07 16.75 13.50
N GLY A 44 15.69 17.39 12.50
CA GLY A 44 17.09 17.85 12.56
C GLY A 44 18.12 16.85 12.01
N MET A 45 17.67 15.79 11.33
CA MET A 45 18.59 14.83 10.70
C MET A 45 19.17 15.39 9.39
N SER A 46 20.41 15.01 9.07
CA SER A 46 20.99 15.36 7.77
C SER A 46 20.31 14.60 6.63
N MET A 47 20.27 15.19 5.44
CA MET A 47 19.75 14.59 4.20
C MET A 47 20.23 13.14 3.99
N ARG A 48 21.52 12.88 4.20
CA ARG A 48 22.09 11.52 4.02
C ARG A 48 21.59 10.52 5.06
N GLN A 49 21.37 10.97 6.29
CA GLN A 49 20.82 10.12 7.34
C GLN A 49 19.36 9.82 7.04
N ALA A 50 18.54 10.83 6.75
CA ALA A 50 17.12 10.66 6.46
C ALA A 50 16.87 9.67 5.30
N VAL A 51 17.61 9.81 4.19
CA VAL A 51 17.53 8.85 3.07
C VAL A 51 18.00 7.45 3.49
N GLY A 52 19.06 7.34 4.30
CA GLY A 52 19.57 6.05 4.76
C GLY A 52 18.59 5.27 5.63
N TYR A 53 17.91 5.95 6.57
CA TYR A 53 16.90 5.32 7.42
C TYR A 53 15.65 4.93 6.65
N ASN A 54 15.19 5.80 5.75
CA ASN A 54 14.07 5.51 4.85
C ASN A 54 14.36 4.27 3.99
N PHE A 55 15.54 4.21 3.36
CA PHE A 55 15.97 3.05 2.58
C PHE A 55 16.06 1.75 3.42
N LEU A 56 16.58 1.84 4.64
CA LEU A 56 16.66 0.69 5.54
C LEU A 56 15.27 0.17 5.93
N SER A 57 14.30 1.06 6.13
CA SER A 57 12.89 0.71 6.35
C SER A 57 12.31 -0.02 5.15
N ALA A 58 12.54 0.50 3.94
CA ALA A 58 12.08 -0.10 2.69
C ALA A 58 12.64 -1.52 2.47
N LEU A 59 13.84 -1.84 2.97
CA LEU A 59 14.39 -3.20 2.88
C LEU A 59 13.54 -4.25 3.62
N THR A 60 12.78 -3.85 4.65
CA THR A 60 11.85 -4.75 5.35
C THR A 60 10.72 -5.25 4.44
N CYS A 61 10.42 -4.53 3.35
CA CYS A 61 9.46 -4.95 2.34
C CYS A 61 9.92 -6.22 1.63
N PHE A 62 11.21 -6.36 1.29
CA PHE A 62 11.74 -7.58 0.67
C PHE A 62 11.65 -8.81 1.59
N LEU A 63 11.81 -8.62 2.89
CA LEU A 63 11.61 -9.69 3.87
C LEU A 63 10.15 -10.12 3.92
N GLY A 64 9.22 -9.16 3.94
CA GLY A 64 7.78 -9.43 3.86
C GLY A 64 7.42 -10.19 2.58
N LEU A 65 7.97 -9.77 1.44
CA LEU A 65 7.79 -10.44 0.14
C LEU A 65 8.18 -11.92 0.19
N GLY A 66 9.37 -12.22 0.71
CA GLY A 66 9.85 -13.60 0.83
C GLY A 66 8.94 -14.46 1.72
N VAL A 67 8.50 -13.92 2.85
CA VAL A 67 7.55 -14.60 3.75
C VAL A 67 6.19 -14.79 3.08
N GLY A 68 5.70 -13.78 2.35
CA GLY A 68 4.41 -13.80 1.68
C GLY A 68 4.33 -14.89 0.60
N ILE A 69 5.39 -15.02 -0.20
CA ILE A 69 5.51 -16.09 -1.20
C ILE A 69 5.52 -17.46 -0.51
N LEU A 70 6.36 -17.63 0.52
CA LEU A 70 6.52 -18.91 1.21
C LEU A 70 5.21 -19.37 1.88
N VAL A 71 4.53 -18.48 2.60
CA VAL A 71 3.29 -18.82 3.32
C VAL A 71 2.11 -18.98 2.36
N GLY A 72 2.06 -18.15 1.31
CA GLY A 72 1.04 -18.23 0.26
C GLY A 72 1.03 -19.58 -0.46
N ASP A 73 2.21 -20.08 -0.84
CA ASP A 73 2.38 -21.34 -1.56
C ASP A 73 2.15 -22.59 -0.68
N LEU A 74 2.60 -22.56 0.59
CA LEU A 74 2.59 -23.74 1.46
C LEU A 74 1.23 -24.07 2.11
N THR A 75 0.36 -23.07 2.33
CA THR A 75 -0.81 -23.27 3.22
C THR A 75 -2.15 -22.81 2.65
N GLN A 76 -2.22 -22.42 1.37
CA GLN A 76 -3.35 -21.61 0.85
C GLN A 76 -3.65 -20.42 1.78
N GLY A 77 -2.62 -19.89 2.44
CA GLY A 77 -2.72 -18.91 3.50
C GLY A 77 -2.93 -17.48 3.00
N ALA A 78 -3.02 -17.28 1.68
CA ALA A 78 -3.18 -15.96 1.07
C ALA A 78 -4.37 -15.16 1.64
N PRO A 79 -5.57 -15.72 1.85
CA PRO A 79 -6.67 -14.98 2.47
C PRO A 79 -6.39 -14.54 3.91
N HIS A 80 -5.65 -15.35 4.69
CA HIS A 80 -5.25 -15.00 6.05
C HIS A 80 -4.20 -13.89 6.07
N ILE A 81 -3.27 -13.91 5.11
CA ILE A 81 -2.28 -12.84 4.91
C ILE A 81 -3.00 -11.54 4.55
N PHE A 82 -3.94 -11.57 3.60
CA PHE A 82 -4.69 -10.37 3.22
C PHE A 82 -5.55 -9.83 4.37
N ALA A 83 -6.17 -10.69 5.18
CA ALA A 83 -6.92 -10.28 6.36
C ALA A 83 -6.00 -9.61 7.41
N LEU A 84 -4.82 -10.19 7.66
CA LEU A 84 -3.81 -9.61 8.55
C LEU A 84 -3.32 -8.25 8.01
N ALA A 85 -3.00 -8.18 6.72
CA ALA A 85 -2.52 -6.97 6.07
C ALA A 85 -3.56 -5.84 6.13
N ALA A 86 -4.82 -6.13 5.83
CA ALA A 86 -5.92 -5.18 5.94
C ALA A 86 -6.09 -4.65 7.37
N GLY A 87 -5.98 -5.53 8.38
CA GLY A 87 -6.02 -5.13 9.79
C GLY A 87 -4.85 -4.23 10.19
N MET A 88 -3.64 -4.53 9.71
CA MET A 88 -2.45 -3.72 9.96
C MET A 88 -2.52 -2.36 9.26
N PHE A 89 -3.02 -2.29 8.02
CA PHE A 89 -3.23 -1.02 7.34
C PHE A 89 -4.26 -0.15 8.05
N LEU A 90 -5.32 -0.75 8.57
CA LEU A 90 -6.29 -0.02 9.39
C LEU A 90 -5.64 0.49 10.69
N TYR A 91 -4.82 -0.32 11.37
CA TYR A 91 -4.08 0.09 12.56
C TYR A 91 -3.11 1.24 12.28
N ILE A 92 -2.25 1.11 11.25
CA ILE A 92 -1.29 2.14 10.87
C ILE A 92 -2.02 3.43 10.48
N SER A 93 -3.08 3.33 9.68
CA SER A 93 -3.89 4.48 9.27
C SER A 93 -4.54 5.18 10.47
N LEU A 94 -4.97 4.45 11.50
CA LEU A 94 -5.52 5.09 12.70
C LEU A 94 -4.46 5.69 13.60
N VAL A 95 -3.32 5.02 13.80
CA VAL A 95 -2.33 5.43 14.79
C VAL A 95 -1.34 6.44 14.24
N ALA A 96 -0.76 6.18 13.07
CA ALA A 96 0.26 7.06 12.46
C ALA A 96 -0.40 8.32 11.88
N MET A 97 -1.36 8.15 10.96
CA MET A 97 -1.96 9.32 10.30
C MET A 97 -2.68 10.24 11.29
N LEU A 98 -3.39 9.70 12.30
CA LEU A 98 -4.02 10.55 13.31
C LEU A 98 -2.98 11.34 14.13
N GLY A 99 -1.81 10.75 14.39
CA GLY A 99 -0.67 11.43 14.98
C GLY A 99 -0.21 12.61 14.13
N GLU A 100 0.07 12.38 12.84
CA GLU A 100 0.49 13.45 11.92
C GLU A 100 -0.58 14.54 11.72
N LEU A 101 -1.87 14.18 11.71
CA LEU A 101 -2.96 15.15 11.62
C LEU A 101 -2.98 16.09 12.83
N ASN A 102 -2.70 15.56 14.02
CA ASN A 102 -2.61 16.35 15.25
C ASN A 102 -1.36 17.24 15.24
N GLU A 103 -0.19 16.72 14.87
CA GLU A 103 1.04 17.51 14.77
C GLU A 103 0.90 18.67 13.76
N ALA A 104 0.28 18.41 12.60
CA ALA A 104 0.00 19.45 11.60
C ALA A 104 -0.94 20.53 12.14
N LEU A 105 -1.91 20.15 12.98
CA LEU A 105 -2.83 21.09 13.63
C LEU A 105 -2.12 21.93 14.70
N GLU A 106 -1.28 21.31 15.52
CA GLU A 106 -0.44 22.00 16.52
C GLU A 106 0.52 23.00 15.84
N ALA A 107 1.14 22.61 14.73
CA ALA A 107 1.97 23.51 13.92
C ALA A 107 1.18 24.69 13.31
N ALA A 108 -0.15 24.56 13.16
CA ALA A 108 -1.02 25.60 12.65
C ALA A 108 -1.58 26.52 13.74
N GLN A 109 -1.63 26.09 15.01
CA GLN A 109 -2.11 26.90 16.14
C GLN A 109 -1.44 28.28 16.26
N PRO A 110 -0.10 28.44 16.18
CA PRO A 110 0.53 29.76 16.31
C PRO A 110 0.22 30.71 15.15
N ARG A 111 -0.34 30.21 14.03
CA ARG A 111 -0.75 31.01 12.87
C ARG A 111 -2.14 31.64 13.01
N GLY A 112 -2.80 31.44 14.15
CA GLY A 112 -4.13 31.97 14.46
C GLY A 112 -5.29 31.08 13.94
N PRO A 113 -6.54 31.46 14.24
CA PRO A 113 -7.72 30.62 14.01
C PRO A 113 -7.95 30.30 12.54
N THR A 114 -7.66 31.25 11.64
CA THR A 114 -7.79 31.05 10.19
C THR A 114 -6.82 30.02 9.64
N GLY A 115 -5.60 29.93 10.20
CA GLY A 115 -4.61 28.91 9.81
C GLY A 115 -5.05 27.51 10.22
N CYS A 116 -5.54 27.39 11.46
CA CYS A 116 -6.07 26.16 12.02
C CYS A 116 -7.27 25.63 11.21
N ILE A 117 -8.24 26.49 10.88
CA ILE A 117 -9.40 26.13 10.04
C ILE A 117 -8.95 25.69 8.63
N LYS A 118 -7.98 26.38 8.03
CA LYS A 118 -7.45 26.00 6.72
C LYS A 118 -6.84 24.59 6.73
N VAL A 119 -6.03 24.27 7.73
CA VAL A 119 -5.42 22.93 7.86
C VAL A 119 -6.50 21.88 8.09
N LEU A 120 -7.47 22.14 8.97
CA LEU A 120 -8.58 21.22 9.21
C LEU A 120 -9.40 20.94 7.94
N LEU A 121 -9.72 21.99 7.17
CA LEU A 121 -10.44 21.82 5.90
C LEU A 121 -9.62 21.03 4.89
N LEU A 122 -8.33 21.31 4.78
CA LEU A 122 -7.42 20.60 3.88
C LEU A 122 -7.33 19.11 4.25
N GLN A 123 -7.23 18.79 5.54
CA GLN A 123 -7.20 17.42 6.05
C GLN A 123 -8.51 16.67 5.74
N ASN A 124 -9.67 17.30 5.99
CA ASN A 124 -10.97 16.69 5.68
C ASN A 124 -11.12 16.45 4.17
N VAL A 125 -10.71 17.40 3.33
CA VAL A 125 -10.70 17.22 1.87
C VAL A 125 -9.78 16.06 1.47
N GLY A 126 -8.58 15.98 2.04
CA GLY A 126 -7.65 14.88 1.78
C GLY A 126 -8.24 13.51 2.13
N ILE A 127 -8.86 13.37 3.30
CA ILE A 127 -9.52 12.13 3.73
C ILE A 127 -10.68 11.77 2.80
N ILE A 128 -11.54 12.73 2.44
CA ILE A 128 -12.67 12.50 1.53
C ILE A 128 -12.17 12.07 0.14
N VAL A 129 -11.12 12.72 -0.37
CA VAL A 129 -10.52 12.38 -1.67
C VAL A 129 -9.90 10.98 -1.62
N GLY A 130 -9.17 10.65 -0.57
CA GLY A 130 -8.59 9.31 -0.36
C GLY A 130 -9.67 8.23 -0.30
N LEU A 131 -10.73 8.45 0.50
CA LEU A 131 -11.88 7.54 0.57
C LEU A 131 -12.60 7.40 -0.78
N ALA A 132 -12.79 8.49 -1.52
CA ALA A 132 -13.39 8.45 -2.84
C ALA A 132 -12.53 7.67 -3.83
N LEU A 133 -11.21 7.83 -3.81
CA LEU A 133 -10.26 7.07 -4.61
C LEU A 133 -10.33 5.57 -4.28
N LEU A 134 -10.27 5.20 -3.01
CA LEU A 134 -10.40 3.81 -2.57
C LEU A 134 -11.76 3.22 -2.96
N PHE A 135 -12.84 3.98 -2.84
CA PHE A 135 -14.18 3.56 -3.26
C PHE A 135 -14.25 3.33 -4.77
N VAL A 136 -13.67 4.23 -5.58
CA VAL A 136 -13.59 4.08 -7.04
C VAL A 136 -12.77 2.85 -7.40
N LEU A 137 -11.58 2.64 -6.80
CA LEU A 137 -10.76 1.45 -7.03
C LEU A 137 -11.51 0.17 -6.68
N ALA A 138 -12.18 0.13 -5.53
CA ALA A 138 -12.99 -1.02 -5.13
C ALA A 138 -14.19 -1.27 -6.06
N ARG A 139 -14.80 -0.20 -6.59
CA ARG A 139 -15.98 -0.31 -7.47
C ARG A 139 -15.63 -0.73 -8.90
N TYR A 140 -14.44 -0.35 -9.40
CA TYR A 140 -13.98 -0.62 -10.75
C TYR A 140 -12.95 -1.75 -10.85
N SER A 141 -12.57 -2.39 -9.74
CA SER A 141 -11.65 -3.54 -9.72
C SER A 141 -12.05 -4.64 -10.71
N GLU A 142 -13.35 -4.94 -10.84
CA GLU A 142 -13.92 -5.92 -11.78
C GLU A 142 -13.68 -5.56 -13.26
N HIS A 143 -13.57 -4.26 -13.58
CA HIS A 143 -13.32 -3.76 -14.94
C HIS A 143 -11.82 -3.66 -15.26
N ILE A 144 -10.94 -3.71 -14.25
CA ILE A 144 -9.49 -3.74 -14.40
C ILE A 144 -9.05 -5.20 -14.54
N ASN A 145 -9.62 -5.89 -15.52
CA ASN A 145 -9.22 -7.25 -15.87
C ASN A 145 -8.04 -7.19 -16.86
N LEU A 146 -6.81 -7.14 -16.31
CA LEU A 146 -5.56 -7.26 -17.09
C LEU A 146 -5.45 -8.64 -17.80
N GLY A 147 -6.40 -9.56 -17.61
CA GLY A 147 -6.44 -10.88 -18.27
C GLY A 147 -6.50 -10.80 -19.80
N SER A 148 -6.95 -9.68 -20.37
CA SER A 148 -6.92 -9.45 -21.83
C SER A 148 -5.53 -9.10 -22.38
N VAL A 149 -4.59 -8.68 -21.53
CA VAL A 149 -3.19 -8.39 -21.92
C VAL A 149 -2.32 -9.67 -21.89
N ALA A 150 -2.76 -10.73 -21.21
CA ALA A 150 -2.06 -12.02 -21.12
C ALA A 150 -2.37 -13.02 -22.26
N ALA A 151 -3.16 -12.60 -23.26
CA ALA A 151 -3.55 -13.44 -24.39
C ALA A 151 -2.40 -13.95 -25.32
N PRO A 152 -1.13 -13.45 -25.32
CA PRO A 152 -0.10 -14.07 -26.15
C PRO A 152 0.55 -15.32 -25.54
N PHE A 153 0.38 -15.60 -24.24
CA PHE A 153 1.11 -16.69 -23.57
C PHE A 153 0.29 -17.96 -23.30
N THR A 154 -0.92 -18.05 -23.84
CA THR A 154 -1.66 -19.32 -23.90
C THR A 154 -1.89 -19.72 -25.35
N THR A 155 -1.06 -20.63 -25.87
CA THR A 155 -1.44 -21.50 -27.00
C THR A 155 -0.75 -22.87 -26.83
N PRO A 156 -1.31 -23.98 -27.34
CA PRO A 156 -2.71 -24.28 -27.70
C PRO A 156 -3.24 -25.59 -27.06
N GLN A 157 -4.52 -25.89 -27.32
CA GLN A 157 -5.29 -27.10 -26.99
C GLN A 157 -4.51 -28.44 -26.95
N ALA A 158 -4.71 -29.21 -25.88
CA ALA A 158 -4.72 -30.68 -25.85
C ALA A 158 -5.40 -31.11 -24.54
N ARG A 159 -6.35 -32.04 -24.44
CA ARG A 159 -6.96 -32.98 -25.37
C ARG A 159 -8.22 -33.50 -24.64
N GLN A 160 -9.27 -33.80 -25.40
CA GLN A 160 -10.42 -34.56 -24.92
C GLN A 160 -10.00 -35.82 -24.16
N ALA A 161 -10.62 -36.07 -23.01
CA ALA A 161 -10.88 -37.42 -22.51
C ALA A 161 -12.18 -37.39 -21.68
N SER A 162 -13.29 -37.64 -22.35
CA SER A 162 -14.57 -38.03 -21.74
C SER A 162 -14.42 -39.44 -21.14
N PRO A 163 -15.08 -39.76 -20.03
CA PRO A 163 -15.14 -41.13 -19.53
C PRO A 163 -16.06 -41.95 -20.43
N ALA A 164 -15.63 -43.17 -20.76
CA ALA A 164 -16.46 -44.29 -21.15
C ALA A 164 -16.02 -45.49 -20.32
#